data_AF-A0AAV5TGT5-F1
#
_entry.id   AF-A0AAV5TGT5-F1
#
_cell.length_a   1.000
_cell.length_b   1.000
_cell.length_c   1.000
_cell.angle_alpha   90.00
_cell.angle_beta   90.00
_cell.angle_gamma   90.00
#
_symmetry.space_group_name_H-M   'P 1'
#
loop_
_entity.id
_entity.type
_entity.pdbx_description
1 polymer ?
#
loop_
_entity_poly.entity_id
_entity_poly.type
_entity_poly.pdbx_seq_one_letter_code
_entity_poly.pdbx_strand_id
1 'polypeptide(L)'
;MESNKQDYPLSHGTYQFMDEGMKILVDGLFEFVLAIFPGFGLLSLADKWLLIRNYAKLFHCTDGEMRARQRFEKGSTTVFVSYATVVSTESVGYFFGDCLNERIAAEAANTLHGWLDEHIPNLNKEIEQVDPSEDEYFAMIGLALWSVENLDASDQLLTLASRYRTEIMAELTDMYRRTIGVEQGAIRVGKLLCLLQEFRRIVMTLQSNHAIYRMIGAVDENSLTIQLPVK
;
A
#
# COMPACT_ATOMS: atom_id res chain seq x y z
N MET A 1 11.71 14.94 -15.94
CA MET A 1 12.92 14.77 -15.12
C MET A 1 13.35 13.32 -15.28
N GLU A 2 14.36 13.05 -16.12
CA GLU A 2 14.87 11.69 -16.41
C GLU A 2 15.74 11.17 -15.26
N SER A 3 15.12 10.87 -14.12
CA SER A 3 15.77 10.17 -13.01
C SER A 3 14.75 9.22 -12.42
N ASN A 4 14.80 7.94 -12.77
CA ASN A 4 14.45 6.80 -11.89
C ASN A 4 14.39 5.47 -12.64
N LYS A 5 15.44 5.09 -13.39
CA LYS A 5 15.81 3.67 -13.34
C LYS A 5 16.67 3.51 -12.10
N GLN A 6 16.02 3.18 -10.99
CA GLN A 6 16.67 2.84 -9.74
C GLN A 6 17.47 1.55 -9.93
N ASP A 7 18.68 1.67 -10.47
CA ASP A 7 19.63 0.58 -10.74
C ASP A 7 20.47 0.26 -9.49
N TYR A 8 19.84 0.13 -8.33
CA TYR A 8 20.47 -0.51 -7.18
C TYR A 8 20.16 -2.02 -7.19
N PRO A 9 21.07 -2.85 -6.65
CA PRO A 9 20.82 -4.27 -6.50
C PRO A 9 19.66 -4.49 -5.51
N LEU A 10 18.65 -5.25 -5.94
CA LEU A 10 17.56 -5.70 -5.08
C LEU A 10 17.90 -7.08 -4.51
N SER A 11 17.66 -7.26 -3.22
CA SER A 11 17.81 -8.55 -2.56
C SER A 11 16.45 -9.24 -2.39
N HIS A 12 16.45 -10.57 -2.29
CA HIS A 12 15.25 -11.29 -1.88
C HIS A 12 14.91 -10.93 -0.43
N GLY A 13 13.65 -10.55 -0.20
CA GLY A 13 13.16 -10.20 1.12
C GLY A 13 12.82 -11.42 1.94
N THR A 14 12.98 -11.32 3.26
CA THR A 14 12.37 -12.25 4.22
C THR A 14 11.21 -11.57 4.95
N TYR A 15 10.43 -12.33 5.70
CA TYR A 15 9.35 -11.80 6.52
C TYR A 15 9.88 -10.80 7.57
N GLN A 16 11.01 -11.10 8.20
CA GLN A 16 11.69 -10.19 9.13
C GLN A 16 12.08 -8.88 8.44
N PHE A 17 12.63 -8.91 7.22
CA PHE A 17 12.94 -7.69 6.47
C PHE A 17 11.70 -6.86 6.16
N MET A 18 10.57 -7.51 5.85
CA MET A 18 9.29 -6.82 5.68
C MET A 18 8.84 -6.17 7.01
N ASP A 19 8.94 -6.88 8.13
CA ASP A 19 8.52 -6.36 9.43
C ASP A 19 9.38 -5.17 9.89
N GLU A 20 10.70 -5.28 9.74
CA GLU A 20 11.64 -4.18 10.01
C GLU A 20 11.42 -3.00 9.07
N GLY A 21 11.23 -3.27 7.77
CA GLY A 21 10.90 -2.25 6.78
C GLY A 21 9.59 -1.52 7.09
N MET A 22 8.59 -2.23 7.61
CA MET A 22 7.32 -1.64 8.02
C MET A 22 7.47 -0.69 9.21
N LYS A 23 8.37 -0.99 10.17
CA LYS A 23 8.67 -0.09 11.29
C LYS A 23 9.24 1.23 10.79
N ILE A 24 10.23 1.15 9.91
CA ILE A 24 10.84 2.33 9.27
C ILE A 24 9.81 3.12 8.47
N LEU A 25 8.96 2.41 7.71
CA LEU A 25 7.90 3.05 6.93
C LEU A 25 6.93 3.81 7.83
N VAL A 26 6.45 3.20 8.91
CA VAL A 26 5.50 3.84 9.83
C VAL A 26 6.09 5.12 10.40
N ASP A 27 7.33 5.10 10.87
CA ASP A 27 8.00 6.31 11.38
C ASP A 27 8.13 7.38 10.29
N GLY A 28 8.56 6.98 9.08
CA GLY A 28 8.65 7.88 7.94
C GLY A 28 7.31 8.47 7.49
N LEU A 29 6.21 7.73 7.65
CA LEU A 29 4.87 8.21 7.33
C LEU A 29 4.41 9.35 8.26
N PHE A 30 4.83 9.37 9.53
CA PHE A 30 4.53 10.52 10.39
C PHE A 30 5.17 11.80 9.86
N GLU A 31 6.43 11.74 9.44
CA GLU A 31 7.15 12.89 8.89
C GLU A 31 6.60 13.30 7.52
N PHE A 32 6.39 12.31 6.65
CA PHE A 32 5.83 12.53 5.31
C PHE A 32 4.45 13.18 5.37
N VAL A 33 3.53 12.62 6.15
CA VAL A 33 2.16 13.16 6.26
C VAL A 33 2.17 14.55 6.87
N LEU A 34 3.01 14.82 7.87
CA LEU A 34 3.15 16.16 8.45
C LEU A 34 3.64 17.19 7.42
N ALA A 35 4.59 16.81 6.56
CA ALA A 35 5.15 17.69 5.55
C ALA A 35 4.13 18.04 4.45
N ILE A 36 3.34 17.06 4.00
CA ILE A 36 2.36 17.24 2.93
C ILE A 36 1.05 17.85 3.45
N PHE A 37 0.63 17.47 4.65
CA PHE A 37 -0.63 17.91 5.25
C PHE A 37 -0.39 18.52 6.64
N PRO A 38 -0.02 19.81 6.73
CA PRO A 38 0.35 20.46 8.00
C PRO A 38 -0.73 20.36 9.10
N GLY A 39 -2.01 20.25 8.72
CA GLY A 39 -3.11 20.03 9.64
C GLY A 39 -2.99 18.74 10.45
N PHE A 40 -2.28 17.74 9.95
CA PHE A 40 -1.94 16.52 10.70
C PHE A 40 -1.24 16.83 12.02
N GLY A 41 -0.39 17.87 12.05
CA GLY A 41 0.31 18.31 13.26
C GLY A 41 -0.63 18.66 14.41
N LEU A 42 -1.84 19.12 14.11
CA LEU A 42 -2.87 19.54 15.07
C LEU A 42 -3.62 18.38 15.72
N LEU A 43 -3.52 17.17 15.17
CA LEU A 43 -4.21 16.00 15.68
C LEU A 43 -3.58 15.49 16.98
N SER A 44 -4.40 14.85 17.81
CA SER A 44 -3.95 14.10 18.96
C SER A 44 -3.01 12.96 18.54
N LEU A 45 -2.10 12.53 19.42
CA LEU A 45 -1.23 11.39 19.13
C LEU A 45 -2.04 10.12 18.82
N ALA A 46 -3.18 9.94 19.48
CA ALA A 46 -4.08 8.81 19.24
C ALA A 46 -4.67 8.84 17.83
N ASP A 47 -5.16 9.99 17.37
CA ASP A 47 -5.70 10.15 16.01
C ASP A 47 -4.62 9.99 14.93
N LYS A 48 -3.41 10.50 15.19
CA LYS A 48 -2.26 10.30 14.28
C LYS A 48 -1.96 8.80 14.13
N TRP A 49 -1.88 8.08 15.24
CA TRP A 49 -1.68 6.62 15.20
C TRP A 49 -2.84 5.89 14.53
N LEU A 50 -4.08 6.28 14.79
CA LEU A 50 -5.26 5.71 14.14
C LEU A 50 -5.15 5.86 12.62
N LEU A 51 -4.79 7.05 12.14
CA LEU A 51 -4.62 7.32 10.71
C LEU A 51 -3.50 6.48 10.10
N ILE A 52 -2.30 6.56 10.68
CA ILE A 52 -1.10 5.89 10.14
C ILE A 52 -1.26 4.37 10.12
N ARG A 53 -1.86 3.77 11.16
CA ARG A 53 -2.03 2.31 11.22
C ARG A 53 -2.96 1.77 10.14
N ASN A 54 -4.05 2.49 9.85
CA ASN A 54 -4.99 2.09 8.79
C ASN A 54 -4.45 2.37 7.38
N TYR A 55 -3.49 3.30 7.26
CA TYR A 55 -2.93 3.73 5.99
C TYR A 55 -1.67 2.97 5.56
N ALA A 56 -0.79 2.61 6.49
CA ALA A 56 0.59 2.18 6.19
C ALA A 56 0.69 1.00 5.20
N LYS A 57 -0.17 -0.02 5.35
CA LYS A 57 -0.19 -1.17 4.44
C LYS A 57 -0.68 -0.81 3.05
N LEU A 58 -1.70 0.04 2.97
CA LEU A 58 -2.21 0.53 1.69
C LEU A 58 -1.17 1.37 0.97
N PHE A 59 -0.51 2.29 1.68
CA PHE A 59 0.63 3.04 1.15
C PHE A 59 1.72 2.09 0.66
N HIS A 60 2.14 1.13 1.48
CA HIS A 60 3.17 0.16 1.12
C HIS A 60 2.85 -0.60 -0.17
N CYS A 61 1.62 -1.13 -0.30
CA CYS A 61 1.21 -1.88 -1.48
C CYS A 61 1.10 -0.97 -2.72
N THR A 62 0.53 0.22 -2.60
CA THR A 62 0.36 1.14 -3.74
C THR A 62 1.71 1.69 -4.23
N ASP A 63 2.57 2.13 -3.31
CA ASP A 63 3.93 2.60 -3.63
C ASP A 63 4.81 1.46 -4.17
N GLY A 64 4.76 0.29 -3.52
CA GLY A 64 5.51 -0.89 -3.94
C GLY A 64 5.16 -1.33 -5.36
N GLU A 65 3.89 -1.29 -5.71
CA GLU A 65 3.42 -1.63 -7.07
C GLU A 65 3.85 -0.59 -8.10
N MET A 66 3.74 0.70 -7.77
CA MET A 66 4.25 1.77 -8.63
C MET A 66 5.75 1.58 -8.93
N ARG A 67 6.56 1.28 -7.90
CA ARG A 67 7.99 0.99 -8.05
C ARG A 67 8.25 -0.30 -8.83
N ALA A 68 7.47 -1.35 -8.60
CA ALA A 68 7.60 -2.61 -9.33
C ALA A 68 7.43 -2.41 -10.84
N ARG A 69 6.42 -1.64 -11.26
CA ARG A 69 6.17 -1.31 -12.68
C ARG A 69 7.28 -0.51 -13.33
N GLN A 70 7.94 0.38 -12.58
CA GLN A 70 9.07 1.14 -13.08
C GLN A 70 10.34 0.29 -13.23
N ARG A 71 10.45 -0.78 -12.42
CA ARG A 71 11.68 -1.57 -12.29
C ARG A 71 11.68 -2.88 -13.07
N PHE A 72 10.53 -3.54 -13.17
CA PHE A 72 10.39 -4.89 -13.72
C PHE A 72 9.61 -4.88 -15.03
N GLU A 73 9.76 -5.97 -15.77
CA GLU A 73 9.03 -6.17 -17.03
C GLU A 73 7.54 -6.33 -16.80
N LYS A 74 6.76 -5.97 -17.82
CA LYS A 74 5.32 -6.11 -17.82
C LYS A 74 4.92 -7.58 -17.56
N GLY A 75 4.00 -7.80 -16.62
CA GLY A 75 3.55 -9.14 -16.24
C GLY A 75 4.39 -9.82 -15.15
N SER A 76 5.42 -9.15 -14.62
CA SER A 76 6.15 -9.62 -13.44
C SER A 76 5.21 -9.80 -12.24
N THR A 77 5.39 -10.89 -11.50
CA THR A 77 4.77 -11.13 -10.18
C THR A 77 5.64 -10.62 -9.03
N THR A 78 6.70 -9.88 -9.35
CA THR A 78 7.65 -9.37 -8.36
C THR A 78 7.07 -8.15 -7.66
N VAL A 79 6.94 -8.24 -6.34
CA VAL A 79 6.46 -7.16 -5.48
C VAL A 79 7.53 -6.74 -4.48
N PHE A 80 7.52 -5.47 -4.11
CA PHE A 80 8.37 -4.96 -3.05
C PHE A 80 7.79 -5.34 -1.69
N VAL A 81 8.62 -5.95 -0.83
CA VAL A 81 8.27 -6.25 0.57
C VAL A 81 8.98 -5.31 1.55
N SER A 82 9.95 -4.55 1.06
CA SER A 82 10.54 -3.40 1.76
C SER A 82 10.95 -2.33 0.74
N TYR A 83 11.71 -1.32 1.16
CA TYR A 83 12.28 -0.36 0.23
C TYR A 83 13.30 -1.00 -0.74
N ALA A 84 14.10 -1.95 -0.26
CA ALA A 84 15.24 -2.51 -1.00
C ALA A 84 15.13 -4.02 -1.29
N THR A 85 14.04 -4.65 -0.90
CA THR A 85 13.86 -6.10 -1.05
C THR A 85 12.55 -6.45 -1.74
N VAL A 86 12.57 -7.57 -2.46
CA VAL A 86 11.45 -8.05 -3.27
C VAL A 86 11.14 -9.51 -3.01
N VAL A 87 9.92 -9.91 -3.36
CA VAL A 87 9.50 -11.31 -3.45
C VAL A 87 8.77 -11.51 -4.78
N SER A 88 8.86 -12.71 -5.34
CA SER A 88 8.16 -13.14 -6.53
C SER A 88 7.67 -14.58 -6.35
N THR A 89 6.83 -15.08 -7.25
CA THR A 89 6.42 -16.50 -7.25
C THR A 89 7.64 -17.44 -7.28
N GLU A 90 8.71 -17.07 -8.00
CA GLU A 90 9.95 -17.84 -8.11
C GLU A 90 10.82 -17.78 -6.84
N SER A 91 10.71 -16.71 -6.06
CA SER A 91 11.57 -16.47 -4.88
C SER A 91 10.84 -16.56 -3.55
N VAL A 92 9.56 -16.93 -3.54
CA VAL A 92 8.72 -16.99 -2.35
C VAL A 92 9.23 -17.96 -1.28
N GLY A 93 9.96 -19.00 -1.68
CA GLY A 93 10.59 -19.93 -0.75
C GLY A 93 11.63 -19.27 0.17
N TYR A 94 12.28 -18.19 -0.28
CA TYR A 94 13.23 -17.42 0.54
C TYR A 94 12.52 -16.53 1.56
N PHE A 95 11.26 -16.18 1.33
CA PHE A 95 10.56 -15.19 2.15
C PHE A 95 10.37 -15.67 3.60
N PHE A 96 10.18 -16.96 3.81
CA PHE A 96 10.09 -17.57 5.14
C PHE A 96 11.39 -18.25 5.57
N GLY A 97 12.53 -17.88 4.97
CA GLY A 97 13.84 -18.46 5.31
C GLY A 97 14.33 -18.14 6.73
N ASP A 98 13.71 -17.16 7.39
CA ASP A 98 13.90 -16.81 8.80
C ASP A 98 12.96 -17.57 9.75
N CYS A 99 12.03 -18.38 9.23
CA CYS A 99 11.18 -19.24 10.04
C CYS A 99 11.94 -20.47 10.54
N LEU A 100 12.02 -20.65 11.86
CA LEU A 100 12.77 -21.75 12.48
C LEU A 100 12.20 -23.15 12.19
N ASN A 101 10.94 -23.24 11.76
CA ASN A 101 10.29 -24.50 11.44
C ASN A 101 10.08 -24.64 9.93
N GLU A 102 10.97 -25.40 9.29
CA GLU A 102 10.98 -25.61 7.83
C GLU A 102 9.66 -26.12 7.25
N ARG A 103 8.94 -26.99 7.99
CA ARG A 103 7.65 -27.53 7.53
C ARG A 103 6.59 -26.43 7.48
N ILE A 104 6.55 -25.58 8.51
CA ILE A 104 5.63 -24.44 8.59
C ILE A 104 6.02 -23.40 7.54
N ALA A 105 7.32 -23.15 7.35
CA ALA A 105 7.84 -22.23 6.34
C ALA A 105 7.38 -22.61 4.93
N ALA A 106 7.44 -23.90 4.57
CA ALA A 106 6.99 -24.39 3.27
C ALA A 106 5.48 -24.20 3.06
N GLU A 107 4.66 -24.45 4.09
CA GLU A 107 3.21 -24.24 4.03
C GLU A 107 2.85 -22.75 3.88
N ALA A 108 3.52 -21.88 4.64
CA ALA A 108 3.35 -20.43 4.56
C ALA A 108 3.78 -19.89 3.18
N ALA A 109 4.92 -20.38 2.65
CA ALA A 109 5.42 -20.04 1.32
C ALA A 109 4.42 -20.45 0.22
N ASN A 110 3.81 -21.63 0.31
CA ASN A 110 2.79 -22.06 -0.64
C ASN A 110 1.53 -21.16 -0.61
N THR A 111 1.13 -20.71 0.58
CA THR A 111 0.00 -19.78 0.73
C THR A 111 0.33 -18.41 0.11
N LEU A 112 1.53 -17.88 0.36
CA LEU A 112 1.98 -16.63 -0.27
C LEU A 112 2.11 -16.78 -1.79
N HIS A 113 2.62 -17.92 -2.27
CA HIS A 113 2.73 -18.22 -3.69
C HIS A 113 1.36 -18.15 -4.37
N GLY A 114 0.37 -18.88 -3.83
CA GLY A 114 -0.99 -18.88 -4.37
C GLY A 114 -1.60 -17.49 -4.39
N TRP A 115 -1.38 -16.70 -3.33
CA TRP A 115 -1.83 -15.32 -3.28
C TRP A 115 -1.18 -14.43 -4.36
N LEU A 116 0.14 -14.53 -4.53
CA LEU A 116 0.87 -13.76 -5.55
C LEU A 116 0.38 -14.10 -6.97
N ASP A 117 0.24 -15.39 -7.26
CA ASP A 117 -0.18 -15.90 -8.57
C ASP A 117 -1.63 -15.49 -8.90
N GLU A 118 -2.52 -15.49 -7.91
CA GLU A 118 -3.92 -15.10 -8.09
C GLU A 118 -4.12 -13.57 -8.17
N HIS A 119 -3.45 -12.79 -7.32
CA HIS A 119 -3.81 -11.38 -7.12
C HIS A 119 -2.98 -10.41 -7.96
N ILE A 120 -1.67 -10.64 -8.09
CA ILE A 120 -0.78 -9.67 -8.74
C ILE A 120 -1.07 -9.52 -10.23
N PRO A 121 -1.28 -10.60 -11.02
CA PRO A 121 -1.65 -10.43 -12.43
C PRO A 121 -2.95 -9.64 -12.65
N ASN A 122 -3.94 -9.85 -11.77
CA ASN A 122 -5.21 -9.14 -11.83
C ASN A 122 -5.04 -7.65 -11.48
N LEU A 123 -4.30 -7.34 -10.42
CA LEU A 123 -3.97 -5.96 -10.07
C LEU A 123 -3.24 -5.25 -11.22
N ASN A 124 -2.21 -5.90 -11.79
CA ASN A 124 -1.43 -5.36 -12.89
C ASN A 124 -2.33 -5.02 -14.08
N LYS A 125 -3.26 -5.92 -14.41
CA LYS A 125 -4.23 -5.70 -15.48
C LYS A 125 -5.16 -4.53 -15.19
N GLU A 126 -5.64 -4.36 -13.96
CA GLU A 126 -6.48 -3.20 -13.59
C GLU A 126 -5.68 -1.88 -13.65
N ILE A 127 -4.46 -1.86 -13.14
CA ILE A 127 -3.58 -0.69 -13.23
C ILE A 127 -3.26 -0.37 -14.69
N GLU A 128 -3.04 -1.35 -15.56
CA GLU A 128 -2.83 -1.12 -16.99
C GLU A 128 -4.06 -0.57 -17.72
N GLN A 129 -5.26 -1.01 -17.33
CA GLN A 129 -6.50 -0.50 -17.91
C GLN A 129 -6.78 0.94 -17.48
N VAL A 130 -6.45 1.27 -16.22
CA VAL A 130 -6.59 2.63 -15.71
C VAL A 130 -5.44 3.50 -16.20
N ASP A 131 -4.22 3.00 -16.25
CA ASP A 131 -3.00 3.75 -16.60
C ASP A 131 -2.92 5.11 -15.87
N PRO A 132 -2.90 5.11 -14.52
CA PRO A 132 -2.85 6.34 -13.73
C PRO A 132 -1.54 7.11 -13.96
N SER A 133 -1.64 8.43 -14.10
CA SER A 133 -0.48 9.33 -14.06
C SER A 133 0.10 9.42 -12.65
N GLU A 134 1.31 9.98 -12.53
CA GLU A 134 1.95 10.21 -11.22
C GLU A 134 1.10 11.11 -10.31
N ASP A 135 0.53 12.21 -10.85
CA ASP A 135 -0.38 13.09 -10.11
C ASP A 135 -1.63 12.35 -9.63
N GLU A 136 -2.17 11.45 -10.45
CA GLU A 136 -3.33 10.63 -10.10
C GLU A 136 -3.00 9.61 -9.01
N TYR A 137 -1.79 9.02 -9.03
CA TYR A 137 -1.30 8.18 -7.95
C TYR A 137 -1.20 8.96 -6.63
N PHE A 138 -0.64 10.16 -6.65
CA PHE A 138 -0.56 10.99 -5.44
C PHE A 138 -1.94 11.38 -4.92
N ALA A 139 -2.88 11.70 -5.82
CA ALA A 139 -4.27 11.94 -5.43
C ALA A 139 -4.90 10.70 -4.78
N MET A 140 -4.73 9.51 -5.36
CA MET A 140 -5.22 8.25 -4.78
C MET A 140 -4.62 7.98 -3.40
N ILE A 141 -3.30 8.15 -3.25
CA ILE A 141 -2.56 7.93 -2.00
C ILE A 141 -2.97 8.96 -0.92
N GLY A 142 -3.26 10.21 -1.30
CA GLY A 142 -3.80 11.23 -0.39
C GLY A 142 -5.24 10.94 0.03
N LEU A 143 -6.10 10.54 -0.92
CA LEU A 143 -7.48 10.13 -0.62
C LEU A 143 -7.52 8.90 0.30
N ALA A 144 -6.62 7.95 0.07
CA ALA A 144 -6.44 6.76 0.88
C ALA A 144 -6.11 7.11 2.34
N LEU A 145 -5.18 8.04 2.57
CA LEU A 145 -4.82 8.51 3.90
C LEU A 145 -6.03 9.07 4.64
N TRP A 146 -6.80 9.96 3.99
CA TRP A 146 -7.91 10.67 4.62
C TRP A 146 -9.25 9.92 4.59
N SER A 147 -9.23 8.62 4.31
CA SER A 147 -10.42 7.76 4.36
C SER A 147 -10.59 7.17 5.76
N VAL A 148 -11.32 7.90 6.61
CA VAL A 148 -11.49 7.60 8.03
C VAL A 148 -12.93 7.20 8.39
N GLU A 149 -13.80 6.99 7.40
CA GLU A 149 -15.24 6.82 7.59
C GLU A 149 -15.63 5.58 8.40
N ASN A 150 -14.79 4.54 8.38
CA ASN A 150 -15.01 3.30 9.14
C ASN A 150 -14.22 3.26 10.45
N LEU A 151 -13.59 4.37 10.83
CA LEU A 151 -12.74 4.47 12.02
C LEU A 151 -13.48 5.16 13.16
N ASP A 152 -13.17 4.75 14.38
CA ASP A 152 -13.60 5.44 15.60
C ASP A 152 -12.72 6.69 15.81
N ALA A 153 -12.93 7.68 14.93
CA ALA A 153 -12.13 8.88 14.80
C ALA A 153 -12.76 10.06 15.56
N SER A 154 -11.91 10.94 16.10
CA SER A 154 -12.39 12.19 16.72
C SER A 154 -13.06 13.13 15.71
N ASP A 155 -13.97 13.99 16.17
CA ASP A 155 -14.61 15.01 15.32
C ASP A 155 -13.57 15.92 14.63
N GLN A 156 -12.45 16.17 15.29
CA GLN A 156 -11.33 16.93 14.73
C GLN A 156 -10.71 16.20 13.54
N LEU A 157 -10.45 14.89 13.67
CA LEU A 157 -9.94 14.08 12.57
C LEU A 157 -10.94 13.97 11.43
N LEU A 158 -12.23 13.74 11.72
CA LEU A 158 -13.30 13.67 10.71
C LEU A 158 -13.40 14.97 9.90
N THR A 159 -13.37 16.11 10.60
CA THR A 159 -13.41 17.44 9.96
C THR A 159 -12.19 17.67 9.08
N LEU A 160 -11.00 17.33 9.58
CA LEU A 160 -9.75 17.50 8.85
C LEU A 160 -9.68 16.61 7.61
N ALA A 161 -10.08 15.34 7.76
CA ALA A 161 -10.12 14.37 6.67
C ALA A 161 -11.13 14.77 5.59
N SER A 162 -12.31 15.26 5.98
CA SER A 162 -13.30 15.79 5.04
C SER A 162 -12.74 16.96 4.22
N ARG A 163 -12.04 17.90 4.90
CA ARG A 163 -11.41 19.05 4.23
C ARG A 163 -10.38 18.59 3.20
N TYR A 164 -9.41 17.77 3.57
CA TYR A 164 -8.35 17.35 2.64
C TYR A 164 -8.86 16.50 1.49
N ARG A 165 -9.84 15.61 1.72
CA ARG A 165 -10.48 14.89 0.61
C ARG A 165 -11.18 15.83 -0.36
N THR A 166 -11.86 16.85 0.16
CA THR A 166 -12.51 17.87 -0.68
C THR A 166 -11.49 18.64 -1.51
N GLU A 167 -10.38 19.05 -0.91
CA GLU A 167 -9.28 19.75 -1.61
C GLU A 167 -8.68 18.88 -2.72
N ILE A 168 -8.29 17.64 -2.41
CA ILE A 168 -7.72 16.71 -3.41
C ILE A 168 -8.70 16.46 -4.56
N MET A 169 -9.97 16.20 -4.27
CA MET A 169 -11.00 15.98 -5.30
C MET A 169 -11.26 17.23 -6.14
N ALA A 170 -11.24 18.41 -5.54
CA ALA A 170 -11.43 19.67 -6.25
C ALA A 170 -10.26 19.94 -7.20
N GLU A 171 -9.01 19.77 -6.76
CA GLU A 171 -7.82 19.94 -7.60
C GLU A 171 -7.82 18.95 -8.77
N LEU A 172 -8.13 17.67 -8.50
CA LEU A 172 -8.20 16.62 -9.52
C LEU A 172 -9.30 16.93 -10.55
N THR A 173 -10.48 17.35 -10.10
CA THR A 173 -11.60 17.71 -10.98
C THR A 173 -11.30 18.96 -11.81
N ASP A 174 -10.63 19.96 -11.22
CA ASP A 174 -10.21 21.18 -11.91
C ASP A 174 -9.16 20.90 -12.98
N MET A 175 -8.20 20.01 -12.69
CA MET A 175 -7.23 19.51 -13.66
C MET A 175 -7.95 18.87 -14.85
N TYR A 176 -8.88 17.94 -14.61
CA TYR A 176 -9.61 17.29 -15.69
C TYR A 176 -10.49 18.24 -16.50
N ARG A 177 -11.15 19.21 -15.84
CA ARG A 177 -11.94 20.23 -16.54
C ARG A 177 -11.09 20.98 -17.57
N ARG A 178 -9.81 21.21 -17.27
CA ARG A 178 -8.86 21.93 -18.15
C ARG A 178 -8.27 21.05 -19.24
N THR A 179 -8.16 19.73 -19.02
CA THR A 179 -7.44 18.83 -19.94
C THR A 179 -8.36 17.96 -20.79
N ILE A 180 -9.34 17.28 -20.19
CA ILE A 180 -10.20 16.28 -20.85
C ILE A 180 -11.69 16.62 -20.79
N GLY A 181 -12.07 17.67 -20.07
CA GLY A 181 -13.45 18.12 -19.90
C GLY A 181 -14.17 17.47 -18.71
N VAL A 182 -15.35 18.01 -18.36
CA VAL A 182 -16.09 17.64 -17.14
C VAL A 182 -16.57 16.19 -17.15
N GLU A 183 -17.19 15.74 -18.25
CA GLU A 183 -17.77 14.40 -18.35
C GLU A 183 -16.70 13.31 -18.32
N GLN A 184 -15.66 13.44 -19.16
CA GLN A 184 -14.54 12.51 -19.17
C GLN A 184 -13.75 12.57 -17.87
N GLY A 185 -13.64 13.75 -17.25
CA GLY A 185 -13.06 13.93 -15.92
C GLY A 185 -13.79 13.12 -14.85
N ALA A 186 -15.13 13.18 -14.82
CA ALA A 186 -15.92 12.41 -13.86
C ALA A 186 -15.74 10.89 -14.06
N ILE A 187 -15.72 10.42 -15.30
CA ILE A 187 -15.43 9.01 -15.63
C ILE A 187 -14.02 8.63 -15.14
N ARG A 188 -13.03 9.51 -15.34
CA ARG A 188 -11.65 9.27 -14.92
C ARG A 188 -11.52 9.16 -13.41
N VAL A 189 -12.13 10.08 -12.65
CA VAL A 189 -12.21 10.02 -11.18
C VAL A 189 -12.82 8.68 -10.75
N GLY A 190 -13.92 8.26 -11.37
CA GLY A 190 -14.55 6.97 -11.07
C GLY A 190 -13.58 5.79 -11.25
N LYS A 191 -12.82 5.76 -12.34
CA LYS A 191 -11.80 4.72 -12.59
C LYS A 191 -10.71 4.70 -11.50
N LEU A 192 -10.21 5.87 -11.10
CA LEU A 192 -9.19 5.97 -10.05
C LEU A 192 -9.71 5.49 -8.69
N LEU A 193 -10.95 5.85 -8.34
CA LEU A 193 -11.58 5.39 -7.10
C LEU A 193 -11.80 3.87 -7.11
N CYS A 194 -12.20 3.28 -8.24
CA CYS A 194 -12.30 1.83 -8.39
C CYS A 194 -10.93 1.16 -8.20
N LEU A 195 -9.87 1.69 -8.82
CA LEU A 195 -8.52 1.16 -8.63
C LEU A 195 -8.06 1.25 -7.18
N LEU A 196 -8.38 2.34 -6.48
CA LEU A 196 -8.07 2.49 -5.06
C LEU A 196 -8.80 1.44 -4.21
N GLN A 197 -10.06 1.10 -4.54
CA GLN A 197 -10.77 0.01 -3.86
C GLN A 197 -10.12 -1.35 -4.13
N GLU A 198 -9.58 -1.57 -5.32
CA GLU A 198 -8.87 -2.80 -5.65
C GLU A 198 -7.60 -2.97 -4.80
N PHE A 199 -6.81 -1.90 -4.61
CA PHE A 199 -5.70 -1.91 -3.67
C PHE A 199 -6.15 -2.24 -2.23
N ARG A 200 -7.27 -1.67 -1.76
CA ARG A 200 -7.82 -2.00 -0.44
C ARG A 200 -8.19 -3.48 -0.32
N ARG A 201 -8.84 -4.03 -1.35
CA ARG A 201 -9.21 -5.45 -1.41
C ARG A 201 -7.98 -6.35 -1.25
N ILE A 202 -6.90 -6.04 -1.98
CA ILE A 202 -5.63 -6.78 -1.94
C ILE A 202 -4.99 -6.70 -0.56
N VAL A 203 -4.98 -5.52 0.06
CA VAL A 203 -4.45 -5.34 1.41
C VAL A 203 -5.26 -6.15 2.44
N MET A 204 -6.59 -6.20 2.30
CA MET A 204 -7.46 -6.99 3.18
C MET A 204 -7.22 -8.51 3.04
N THR A 205 -7.01 -9.02 1.81
CA THR A 205 -6.68 -10.43 1.61
C THR A 205 -5.28 -10.76 2.15
N LEU A 206 -4.31 -9.88 1.94
CA LEU A 206 -2.96 -10.03 2.51
C LEU A 206 -2.98 -10.03 4.05
N GLN A 207 -3.80 -9.20 4.68
CA GLN A 207 -3.95 -9.21 6.14
C GLN A 207 -4.53 -10.54 6.64
N SER A 208 -5.44 -11.15 5.88
CA SER A 208 -5.97 -12.48 6.20
C SER A 208 -4.86 -13.53 6.15
N ASN A 209 -3.96 -13.45 5.16
CA ASN A 209 -2.77 -14.32 5.10
C ASN A 209 -1.82 -14.11 6.28
N HIS A 210 -1.57 -12.86 6.68
CA HIS A 210 -0.75 -12.59 7.88
C HIS A 210 -1.35 -13.21 9.15
N ALA A 211 -2.68 -13.21 9.28
CA ALA A 211 -3.34 -13.88 10.39
C ALA A 211 -3.16 -15.41 10.33
N ILE A 212 -3.19 -16.01 9.13
CA ILE A 212 -2.89 -17.42 8.93
C ILE A 212 -1.44 -17.74 9.33
N TYR A 213 -0.47 -16.95 8.85
CA TYR A 213 0.94 -17.13 9.20
C TYR A 213 1.16 -17.11 10.71
N ARG A 214 0.48 -16.22 11.43
CA ARG A 214 0.49 -16.19 12.89
C ARG A 214 -0.08 -17.48 13.48
N MET A 215 -1.26 -17.91 13.04
CA MET A 215 -1.94 -19.09 13.59
C MET A 215 -1.14 -20.37 13.41
N ILE A 216 -0.44 -20.51 12.28
CA ILE A 216 0.40 -21.69 12.01
C ILE A 216 1.80 -21.57 12.63
N GLY A 217 2.12 -20.46 13.30
CA GLY A 217 3.42 -20.25 13.95
C GLY A 217 4.57 -19.94 12.99
N ALA A 218 4.27 -19.44 11.79
CA ALA A 218 5.28 -19.07 10.80
C ALA A 218 6.01 -17.76 11.16
N VAL A 219 5.39 -16.91 11.97
CA VAL A 219 5.83 -15.54 12.26
C VAL A 219 5.59 -15.19 13.73
N ASP A 220 6.38 -14.27 14.27
CA ASP A 220 6.29 -13.81 15.67
C ASP A 220 4.97 -13.08 15.93
N GLU A 221 4.35 -13.35 17.09
CA GLU A 221 3.15 -12.66 17.59
C GLU A 221 3.36 -11.14 17.75
N ASN A 222 4.61 -10.72 17.95
CA ASN A 222 5.00 -9.32 18.12
C ASN A 222 5.29 -8.59 16.79
N SER A 223 5.13 -9.25 15.65
CA SER A 223 5.31 -8.64 14.32
C SER A 223 4.39 -7.42 14.16
N LEU A 224 4.98 -6.29 13.78
CA LEU A 224 4.25 -5.04 13.53
C LEU A 224 3.23 -5.25 12.41
N THR A 225 3.57 -6.02 11.38
CA THR A 225 2.66 -6.30 10.25
C THR A 225 1.39 -7.05 10.66
N ILE A 226 1.39 -7.72 11.81
CA ILE A 226 0.19 -8.32 12.45
C ILE A 226 -0.57 -7.26 13.28
N GLN A 227 0.15 -6.39 13.98
CA GLN A 227 -0.41 -5.38 14.89
C GLN A 227 -1.01 -4.16 14.18
N LEU A 228 -0.78 -3.98 12.89
CA LEU A 228 -1.40 -2.95 12.05
C LEU A 228 -2.71 -3.49 11.44
N PRO A 229 -3.89 -3.32 12.07
CA PRO A 229 -5.15 -3.69 11.45
C PRO A 229 -5.46 -2.73 10.29
N VAL A 230 -6.04 -3.26 9.22
CA VAL A 230 -6.78 -2.48 8.22
C VAL A 230 -8.27 -2.68 8.51
N LYS A 231 -8.99 -1.57 8.69
CA LYS A 231 -10.44 -1.52 8.88
C LYS A 231 -11.11 -0.76 7.74
#